data_AF-A0A5M9MYC2-F1
#
_entry.id   AF-A0A5M9MYC2-F1
#
_cell.length_a   1.000
_cell.length_b   1.000
_cell.length_c   1.000
_cell.angle_alpha   90.00
_cell.angle_beta   90.00
_cell.angle_gamma   90.00
#
_symmetry.space_group_name_H-M   'P 1'
#
loop_
_entity.id
_entity.type
_entity.pdbx_description
1 polymer ?
#
loop_
_entity_poly.entity_id
_entity_poly.type
_entity_poly.pdbx_seq_one_letter_code
_entity_poly.pdbx_strand_id
1 'polypeptide(L)'
;MESLDAEFEVFLIRFDCVAPSKSRLKLYIIDPHVRLEDIRALWTLGGQQRDPVTLKGLGIAEKLWNIFGFHDMECPTTDVDRLPMAAYYEMKPGKSTPKPQLYLPLHGRNDEVIADALTEFFRYLEWEGYACRYKPDLISNL
;
A
#
# COMPACT_ATOMS: atom_id res chain seq x y z
N MET A 1 -31.38 12.81 1.10
CA MET A 1 -30.65 11.77 0.36
C MET A 1 -29.21 11.95 0.79
N GLU A 2 -28.83 11.31 1.90
CA GLU A 2 -27.44 11.33 2.39
C GLU A 2 -26.57 10.72 1.30
N SER A 3 -25.54 11.45 0.85
CA SER A 3 -24.43 10.78 0.17
C SER A 3 -23.79 9.89 1.23
N LEU A 4 -23.79 8.58 0.98
CA LEU A 4 -22.86 7.70 1.66
C LEU A 4 -21.49 8.04 1.07
N ASP A 5 -20.87 9.09 1.60
CA ASP A 5 -19.45 9.30 1.39
C ASP A 5 -18.79 8.02 1.92
N ALA A 6 -18.18 7.25 1.03
CA ALA A 6 -17.74 5.91 1.34
C ALA A 6 -16.52 5.98 2.28
N GLU A 7 -16.77 5.91 3.59
CA GLU A 7 -15.74 5.99 4.62
C GLU A 7 -14.85 4.73 4.64
N PHE A 8 -13.61 4.89 5.11
CA PHE A 8 -12.71 3.76 5.33
C PHE A 8 -13.32 2.74 6.29
N GLU A 9 -13.26 1.45 5.94
CA GLU A 9 -13.81 0.38 6.78
C GLU A 9 -12.71 -0.52 7.34
N VAL A 10 -12.78 -0.83 8.64
CA VAL A 10 -11.97 -1.89 9.25
C VAL A 10 -12.57 -3.25 8.90
N PHE A 11 -11.83 -4.10 8.19
CA PHE A 11 -12.38 -5.36 7.69
C PHE A 11 -11.67 -6.62 8.21
N LEU A 12 -10.44 -6.50 8.71
CA LEU A 12 -9.66 -7.66 9.14
C LEU A 12 -8.67 -7.32 10.25
N ILE A 13 -8.46 -8.28 11.15
CA ILE A 13 -7.39 -8.27 12.13
C ILE A 13 -6.48 -9.47 11.87
N ARG A 14 -5.16 -9.26 11.89
CA ARG A 14 -4.17 -10.35 11.92
C ARG A 14 -3.20 -10.18 13.06
N PHE A 15 -2.66 -11.30 13.52
CA PHE A 15 -1.57 -11.32 14.48
C PHE A 15 -0.61 -12.46 14.18
N ASP A 16 0.61 -12.38 14.71
CA ASP A 16 1.60 -13.44 14.55
C ASP A 16 1.32 -14.59 15.54
N CYS A 17 1.37 -15.84 15.08
CA CYS A 17 1.25 -17.05 15.93
C CYS A 17 2.58 -17.37 16.64
N VAL A 18 3.04 -16.44 17.48
CA VAL A 18 4.25 -16.55 18.31
C VAL A 18 3.93 -16.13 19.75
N ALA A 19 4.92 -16.14 20.65
CA ALA A 19 4.75 -15.66 22.02
C ALA A 19 4.12 -14.24 22.02
N PRO A 20 3.10 -13.95 22.86
CA PRO A 20 2.37 -12.68 22.80
C PRO A 20 3.26 -11.43 22.92
N SER A 21 4.31 -11.50 23.73
CA SER A 21 5.30 -10.40 23.88
C SER A 21 6.11 -10.10 22.61
N LYS A 22 6.09 -11.01 21.63
CA LYS A 22 6.73 -10.89 20.33
C LYS A 22 5.72 -10.73 19.18
N SER A 23 4.43 -10.94 19.44
CA SER A 23 3.39 -10.88 18.40
C SER A 23 3.07 -9.43 18.05
N ARG A 24 2.79 -9.19 16.78
CA ARG A 24 2.35 -7.90 16.26
C ARG A 24 0.89 -7.99 15.87
N LEU A 25 0.10 -6.98 16.20
CA LEU A 25 -1.28 -6.86 15.77
C LEU A 25 -1.33 -6.00 14.50
N LYS A 26 -2.08 -6.43 13.49
CA LYS A 26 -2.31 -5.68 12.25
C LYS A 26 -3.79 -5.44 12.08
N LEU A 27 -4.19 -4.17 12.08
CA LEU A 27 -5.54 -3.74 11.78
C LEU A 27 -5.61 -3.34 10.31
N TYR A 28 -6.40 -4.06 9.52
CA TYR A 28 -6.56 -3.80 8.10
C TYR A 28 -7.79 -2.94 7.84
N ILE A 29 -7.61 -1.98 6.96
CA ILE A 29 -8.66 -1.10 6.46
C ILE A 29 -8.73 -1.16 4.94
N ILE A 30 -9.93 -0.96 4.42
CA ILE A 30 -10.21 -0.78 2.99
C ILE A 30 -10.62 0.66 2.76
N ASP A 31 -10.10 1.24 1.69
CA ASP A 31 -10.46 2.54 1.17
C ASP A 31 -11.05 2.40 -0.25
N PRO A 32 -12.34 2.70 -0.43
CA PRO A 32 -12.97 2.71 -1.74
C PRO A 32 -12.44 3.84 -2.64
N HIS A 33 -11.76 4.84 -2.09
CA HIS A 33 -11.08 5.87 -2.85
C HIS A 33 -9.64 5.44 -3.13
N VAL A 34 -9.24 5.55 -4.39
CA VAL A 34 -7.86 5.31 -4.81
C VAL A 34 -7.33 6.65 -5.26
N ARG A 35 -6.90 7.47 -4.30
CA ARG A 35 -6.37 8.82 -4.55
C ARG A 35 -5.04 9.02 -3.83
N LEU A 36 -4.21 9.90 -4.39
CA LEU A 36 -2.93 10.23 -3.77
C LEU A 36 -3.10 10.90 -2.40
N GLU A 37 -4.17 11.67 -2.21
CA GLU A 37 -4.44 12.31 -0.92
C GLU A 37 -4.80 11.29 0.17
N ASP A 38 -5.54 10.25 -0.19
CA ASP A 38 -5.89 9.19 0.76
C ASP A 38 -4.64 8.39 1.17
N ILE A 39 -3.70 8.16 0.24
CA ILE A 39 -2.38 7.61 0.57
C ILE A 39 -1.68 8.44 1.65
N ARG A 40 -1.68 9.78 1.52
CA ARG A 40 -1.06 10.67 2.52
C ARG A 40 -1.78 10.56 3.86
N ALA A 41 -3.11 10.60 3.85
CA ALA A 41 -3.92 10.51 5.05
C ALA A 41 -3.69 9.17 5.77
N LEU A 42 -3.78 8.05 5.07
CA LEU A 42 -3.54 6.72 5.63
C LEU A 42 -2.11 6.55 6.14
N TRP A 43 -1.12 7.00 5.37
CA TRP A 43 0.28 6.86 5.75
C TRP A 43 0.65 7.69 6.98
N THR A 44 0.07 8.88 7.13
CA THR A 44 0.41 9.81 8.21
C THR A 44 -0.60 9.80 9.36
N LEU A 45 -1.57 8.88 9.36
CA LEU A 45 -2.71 8.89 10.29
C LEU A 45 -3.41 10.26 10.34
N GLY A 46 -3.82 10.78 9.18
CA GLY A 46 -4.43 12.11 9.05
C GLY A 46 -3.47 13.23 9.46
N GLY A 47 -2.17 13.05 9.24
CA GLY A 47 -1.13 14.00 9.61
C GLY A 47 -0.69 13.95 11.07
N GLN A 48 -1.11 12.97 11.88
CA GLN A 48 -0.63 12.81 13.26
C GLN A 48 0.81 12.28 13.33
N GLN A 49 1.24 11.49 12.34
CA GLN A 49 2.62 11.00 12.22
C GLN A 49 3.40 11.79 11.17
N ARG A 50 4.40 12.54 11.63
CA ARG A 50 5.23 13.42 10.80
C ARG A 50 6.73 13.30 11.10
N ASP A 51 7.14 12.22 11.75
CA ASP A 51 8.57 12.01 11.99
C ASP A 51 9.33 11.83 10.67
N PRO A 52 10.63 12.13 10.63
CA PRO A 52 11.41 12.10 9.39
C PRO A 52 11.38 10.75 8.65
N VAL A 53 11.27 9.63 9.38
CA VAL A 53 11.22 8.29 8.77
C VAL A 53 9.87 8.09 8.08
N THR A 54 8.77 8.49 8.74
CA THR A 54 7.42 8.44 8.15
C THR A 54 7.34 9.29 6.88
N LEU A 55 7.84 10.53 6.91
CA LEU A 55 7.82 11.43 5.75
C LEU A 55 8.71 10.95 4.60
N LYS A 56 9.88 10.36 4.90
CA LYS A 56 10.72 9.72 3.89
C LYS A 56 9.99 8.54 3.24
N GLY A 57 9.32 7.71 4.05
CA GLY A 57 8.51 6.60 3.58
C GLY A 57 7.35 7.05 2.69
N LEU A 58 6.70 8.16 3.05
CA LEU A 58 5.63 8.76 2.25
C LEU A 58 6.14 9.16 0.88
N GLY A 59 7.28 9.86 0.81
CA GLY A 59 7.88 10.25 -0.48
C GLY A 59 8.19 9.04 -1.39
N ILE A 60 8.58 7.91 -0.81
CA ILE A 60 8.78 6.65 -1.56
C ILE A 60 7.44 6.09 -2.06
N ALA A 61 6.39 6.12 -1.24
CA ALA A 61 5.05 5.67 -1.62
C ALA A 61 4.46 6.54 -2.75
N GLU A 62 4.61 7.86 -2.66
CA GLU A 62 4.19 8.80 -3.72
C GLU A 62 4.99 8.59 -5.02
N LYS A 63 6.29 8.29 -4.93
CA LYS A 63 7.09 7.94 -6.11
C LYS A 63 6.61 6.65 -6.77
N LEU A 64 6.26 5.63 -5.98
CA LEU A 64 5.69 4.38 -6.49
C LEU A 64 4.34 4.61 -7.18
N TRP A 65 3.46 5.39 -6.56
CA TRP A 65 2.18 5.80 -7.15
C TRP A 65 2.35 6.43 -8.54
N ASN A 66 3.29 7.38 -8.65
CA ASN A 66 3.58 8.08 -9.90
C ASN A 66 4.17 7.14 -10.97
N ILE A 67 5.08 6.24 -10.60
CA ILE A 67 5.67 5.26 -11.53
C ILE A 67 4.61 4.30 -12.08
N PHE A 68 3.66 3.86 -11.24
CA PHE A 68 2.55 3.04 -11.71
C PHE A 68 1.52 3.80 -12.57
N GLY A 69 1.66 5.12 -12.74
CA GLY A 69 0.69 5.91 -13.50
C GLY A 69 -0.72 5.79 -12.92
N PHE A 70 -0.84 5.77 -11.59
CA PHE A 70 -2.16 5.85 -10.96
C PHE A 70 -2.75 7.26 -11.13
N HIS A 71 -4.06 7.30 -11.29
CA HIS A 71 -4.86 8.51 -11.28
C HIS A 71 -5.97 8.32 -10.27
N ASP A 72 -6.43 9.44 -9.71
CA ASP A 72 -7.51 9.43 -8.73
C ASP A 72 -8.76 8.76 -9.32
N MET A 73 -9.23 7.71 -8.64
CA MET A 73 -10.40 6.94 -9.05
C MET A 73 -11.17 6.43 -7.84
N GLU A 74 -12.43 6.07 -8.06
CA GLU A 74 -13.27 5.43 -7.06
C GLU A 74 -13.47 3.95 -7.42
N CYS A 75 -13.38 3.12 -6.40
CA CYS A 75 -13.60 1.69 -6.44
C CYS A 75 -14.57 1.28 -5.31
N PRO A 76 -15.85 1.69 -5.41
CA PRO A 76 -16.83 1.52 -4.34
C PRO A 76 -17.24 0.06 -4.10
N THR A 77 -16.97 -0.82 -5.07
CA THR A 77 -17.33 -2.24 -5.01
C THR A 77 -16.08 -3.09 -5.02
N THR A 78 -15.98 -4.03 -4.08
CA THR A 78 -15.04 -5.15 -4.16
C THR A 78 -15.58 -6.16 -5.18
N ASP A 79 -15.43 -5.85 -6.47
CA ASP A 79 -15.65 -6.81 -7.55
C ASP A 79 -14.33 -7.52 -7.85
N VAL A 80 -14.38 -8.72 -8.43
CA VAL A 80 -13.22 -9.53 -8.79
C VAL A 80 -12.25 -8.72 -9.65
N ASP A 81 -12.76 -7.85 -10.53
CA ASP A 81 -11.96 -7.07 -11.46
C ASP A 81 -11.37 -5.79 -10.85
N ARG A 82 -11.94 -5.27 -9.76
CA ARG A 82 -11.53 -4.00 -9.15
C ARG A 82 -11.53 -4.11 -7.63
N LEU A 83 -10.32 -4.15 -7.08
CA LEU A 83 -10.13 -4.13 -5.64
C LEU A 83 -9.94 -2.69 -5.16
N PRO A 84 -10.50 -2.33 -3.99
CA PRO A 84 -10.22 -1.05 -3.36
C PRO A 84 -8.75 -0.99 -2.88
N MET A 85 -8.28 0.23 -2.58
CA MET A 85 -7.00 0.38 -1.89
C MET A 85 -7.15 -0.18 -0.48
N ALA A 86 -6.09 -0.78 0.05
CA ALA A 86 -6.08 -1.24 1.44
C ALA A 86 -4.82 -0.78 2.16
N ALA A 87 -4.92 -0.68 3.48
CA ALA A 87 -3.78 -0.45 4.34
C ALA A 87 -3.87 -1.33 5.58
N TYR A 88 -2.75 -1.59 6.23
CA TYR A 88 -2.78 -2.03 7.62
C TYR A 88 -1.93 -1.16 8.52
N TYR A 89 -2.29 -1.15 9.79
CA TYR A 89 -1.54 -0.55 10.87
C TYR A 89 -0.95 -1.64 11.77
N GLU A 90 0.37 -1.76 11.79
CA GLU A 90 1.11 -2.70 12.63
C GLU A 90 1.38 -2.09 14.01
N MET A 91 0.83 -2.70 15.05
CA MET A 91 1.04 -2.37 16.45
C MET A 91 1.98 -3.40 17.08
N LYS A 92 3.03 -2.92 17.76
CA LYS A 92 4.01 -3.76 18.47
C LYS A 92 3.98 -3.47 19.96
N PRO A 93 4.16 -4.48 20.82
CA PRO A 93 4.39 -4.27 22.25
C PRO A 93 5.54 -3.27 22.47
N GLY A 94 5.31 -2.26 23.32
CA GLY A 94 6.31 -1.24 23.66
C GLY A 94 6.55 -0.17 22.59
N LYS A 95 5.76 -0.12 21.51
CA LYS A 95 5.77 0.99 20.54
C LYS A 95 4.47 1.79 20.64
N SER A 96 4.57 3.11 20.73
CA SER A 96 3.44 4.02 20.90
C SER A 96 2.74 4.37 19.58
N THR A 97 3.44 4.22 18.45
CA THR A 97 2.93 4.59 17.13
C THR A 97 2.76 3.36 16.25
N PRO A 98 1.57 3.15 15.65
CA PRO A 98 1.40 2.06 14.69
C PRO A 98 2.10 2.41 13.38
N LYS A 99 2.63 1.39 12.70
CA LYS A 99 3.32 1.55 11.41
C LYS A 99 2.37 1.23 10.25
N PRO A 100 2.18 2.14 9.27
CA PRO A 100 1.35 1.88 8.10
C PRO A 100 2.05 0.94 7.09
N GLN A 101 1.25 0.20 6.34
CA GLN A 101 1.64 -0.43 5.07
C GLN A 101 0.46 -0.35 4.09
N LEU A 102 0.73 0.05 2.84
CA LEU A 102 -0.26 0.19 1.78
C LEU A 102 -0.30 -1.03 0.86
N TYR A 103 -1.45 -1.27 0.26
CA TYR A 103 -1.71 -2.19 -0.84
C TYR A 103 -2.38 -1.40 -1.96
N LEU A 104 -1.65 -1.23 -3.07
CA LEU A 104 -2.19 -0.57 -4.26
C LEU A 104 -2.94 -1.59 -5.11
N PRO A 105 -4.14 -1.27 -5.61
CA PRO A 105 -4.93 -2.21 -6.39
C PRO A 105 -4.42 -2.28 -7.83
N LEU A 106 -3.58 -3.27 -8.10
CA LEU A 106 -3.02 -3.53 -9.43
C LEU A 106 -3.80 -4.58 -10.23
N HIS A 107 -4.83 -5.19 -9.64
CA HIS A 107 -5.65 -6.21 -10.32
C HIS A 107 -6.28 -5.65 -11.61
N GLY A 108 -6.33 -6.47 -12.67
CA GLY A 108 -6.86 -6.10 -13.97
C GLY A 108 -5.93 -5.22 -14.83
N ARG A 109 -4.76 -4.82 -14.31
CA ARG A 109 -3.72 -4.15 -15.11
C ARG A 109 -2.78 -5.18 -15.73
N ASN A 110 -2.15 -4.81 -16.85
CA ASN A 110 -1.23 -5.69 -17.56
C ASN A 110 0.04 -5.95 -16.73
N ASP A 111 0.32 -7.21 -16.43
CA ASP A 111 1.47 -7.62 -15.60
C ASP A 111 2.82 -7.23 -16.18
N GLU A 112 2.95 -7.19 -17.51
CA GLU A 112 4.19 -6.76 -18.16
C GLU A 112 4.46 -5.27 -17.91
N VAL A 113 3.43 -4.43 -18.02
CA VAL A 113 3.49 -3.00 -17.71
C VAL A 113 3.80 -2.77 -16.23
N ILE A 114 3.20 -3.57 -15.33
CA ILE A 114 3.50 -3.53 -13.90
C ILE A 114 4.96 -3.91 -13.65
N ALA A 115 5.47 -4.93 -14.33
CA ALA A 115 6.84 -5.39 -14.17
C ALA A 115 7.87 -4.37 -14.65
N ASP A 116 7.58 -3.66 -15.74
CA ASP A 116 8.41 -2.53 -16.20
C ASP A 116 8.41 -1.38 -15.18
N ALA A 117 7.24 -1.03 -14.65
CA ALA A 117 7.10 -0.01 -13.60
C ALA A 117 7.86 -0.38 -12.32
N LEU A 118 7.73 -1.62 -11.83
CA LEU A 118 8.51 -2.12 -10.68
C LEU A 118 10.01 -2.11 -10.95
N THR A 119 10.42 -2.43 -12.17
CA THR A 119 11.83 -2.36 -12.59
C THR A 119 12.36 -0.92 -12.51
N GLU A 120 11.59 0.07 -12.98
CA GLU A 120 11.93 1.49 -12.82
C GLU A 120 12.01 1.87 -11.33
N PHE A 121 11.05 1.42 -10.52
CA PHE A 121 11.04 1.70 -9.09
C PHE A 121 12.25 1.11 -8.35
N PHE A 122 12.69 -0.09 -8.72
CA PHE A 122 13.92 -0.66 -8.18
C PHE A 122 15.15 0.15 -8.55
N ARG A 123 15.24 0.68 -9.78
CA ARG A 123 16.34 1.61 -10.15
C ARG A 123 16.29 2.89 -9.34
N TYR A 124 15.10 3.46 -9.10
CA TYR A 124 14.93 4.62 -8.23
C TYR A 124 15.43 4.37 -6.80
N LEU A 125 15.27 3.15 -6.29
CA LEU A 125 15.78 2.73 -4.98
C LEU A 125 17.25 2.29 -5.00
N GLU A 126 17.94 2.40 -6.14
CA GLU A 126 19.32 1.94 -6.36
C GLU A 126 19.48 0.41 -6.17
N TRP A 127 18.42 -0.35 -6.45
CA TRP A 127 18.37 -1.80 -6.32
C TRP A 127 18.65 -2.50 -7.66
N GLU A 128 19.80 -2.20 -8.26
CA GLU A 128 20.12 -2.63 -9.63
C GLU A 128 20.04 -4.16 -9.83
N GLY A 129 20.45 -4.93 -8.82
CA GLY A 129 20.35 -6.40 -8.86
C GLY A 129 18.91 -6.92 -9.02
N TYR A 130 17.92 -6.22 -8.45
CA TYR A 130 16.51 -6.52 -8.65
C TYR A 130 16.00 -5.96 -9.97
N ALA A 131 16.39 -4.73 -10.32
CA ALA A 131 15.98 -4.09 -11.57
C ALA A 131 16.37 -4.91 -12.81
N CYS A 132 17.56 -5.52 -12.85
CA CYS A 132 17.97 -6.32 -14.01
C CYS A 132 17.26 -7.68 -14.12
N ARG A 133 16.65 -8.17 -13.05
CA ARG A 133 16.20 -9.57 -12.95
C ARG A 133 14.71 -9.75 -12.75
N TYR A 134 14.03 -8.77 -12.14
CA TYR A 134 12.64 -8.94 -11.72
C TYR A 134 11.70 -9.33 -12.88
N LYS A 135 11.69 -8.55 -13.97
CA LYS A 135 10.82 -8.83 -15.12
C LYS A 135 11.18 -10.16 -15.82
N PRO A 136 12.46 -10.45 -16.15
CA PRO A 136 12.84 -11.76 -16.69
C PRO A 136 12.44 -12.94 -15.79
N ASP A 137 12.69 -12.84 -14.48
CA ASP A 137 12.37 -13.88 -13.52
C ASP A 137 10.83 -14.06 -13.42
N LEU A 138 10.05 -12.98 -13.40
CA LEU A 138 8.58 -13.03 -13.41
C LEU A 138 8.04 -13.73 -14.67
N ILE A 139 8.48 -13.32 -15.86
CA ILE A 139 8.03 -13.90 -17.13
C ILE A 139 8.40 -15.38 -17.24
N SER A 140 9.57 -15.79 -16.73
CA SER A 140 9.99 -17.19 -16.77
C SER A 140 9.14 -18.15 -15.92
N ASN A 141 8.26 -17.61 -15.06
CA ASN A 141 7.36 -18.36 -14.19
C ASN A 141 5.87 -18.21 -14.57
N LEU A 142 5.56 -17.54 -15.70
CA LEU A 142 4.22 -17.47 -16.31
C LEU A 142 4.07 -18.53 -17.39
#